data_AF-A0A0L0AWL1-F1
#
_entry.id   AF-A0A0L0AWL1-F1
#
_cell.length_a   1.000
_cell.length_b   1.000
_cell.length_c   1.000
_cell.angle_alpha   90.00
_cell.angle_beta   90.00
_cell.angle_gamma   90.00
#
_symmetry.space_group_name_H-M   'P 1'
#
loop_
_entity.id
_entity.type
_entity.pdbx_description
1 polymer ?
#
loop_
_entity_poly.entity_id
_entity_poly.type
_entity_poly.pdbx_seq_one_letter_code
_entity_poly.pdbx_strand_id
1 'polypeptide(L)'
;MAQRRFSSLSLALIVMCIAINMVGGQLASMLKLPIFLDSIGTFISAILLGPWIGMLTGLLTNLLWGLLTDPIAAAFAPVAMVIGLVAGWLARAGWFRTLPKVIASGVIITLAVTLVAVPLRTWLFGGVTGSGADLFVAWMHSMGQNLVESVAVTVLGANLVDKILTAIVVWVLLRQLPQRTLRHFPGTTAVR
;
A
#
# COMPACT_ATOMS: atom_id res chain seq x y z
N MET A 1 -5.33 7.69 30.28
CA MET A 1 -5.94 6.40 29.88
C MET A 1 -5.13 5.79 28.75
N ALA A 2 -4.35 4.74 29.01
CA ALA A 2 -3.65 4.01 27.96
C ALA A 2 -4.66 3.22 27.12
N GLN A 3 -5.09 3.78 25.98
CA GLN A 3 -5.98 3.08 25.06
C GLN A 3 -5.27 1.82 24.55
N ARG A 4 -5.84 0.65 24.85
CA ARG A 4 -5.34 -0.64 24.38
C ARG A 4 -5.30 -0.63 22.85
N ARG A 5 -4.12 -0.85 22.27
CA ARG A 5 -3.91 -0.86 20.80
C ARG A 5 -4.77 -1.91 20.08
N PHE A 6 -5.21 -2.94 20.80
CA PHE A 6 -6.14 -3.98 20.34
C PHE A 6 -7.47 -3.89 21.09
N SER A 7 -8.28 -2.89 20.75
CA SER A 7 -9.71 -2.88 21.08
C SER A 7 -10.48 -3.72 20.05
N SER A 8 -11.65 -4.26 20.40
CA SER A 8 -12.53 -4.96 19.44
C SER A 8 -12.79 -4.14 18.18
N LEU A 9 -12.86 -2.82 18.33
CA LEU A 9 -13.04 -1.88 17.23
C LEU A 9 -11.77 -1.74 16.35
N SER A 10 -10.58 -1.80 16.94
CA SER A 10 -9.31 -1.85 16.17
C SER A 10 -9.20 -3.14 15.36
N LEU A 11 -9.59 -4.27 15.94
CA LEU A 11 -9.59 -5.57 15.26
C LEU A 11 -10.59 -5.58 14.10
N ALA A 12 -11.81 -5.08 14.32
CA ALA A 12 -12.81 -4.94 13.27
C ALA A 12 -12.31 -4.05 12.11
N LEU A 13 -11.62 -2.95 12.43
CA LEU A 13 -11.01 -2.09 11.41
C LEU A 13 -9.91 -2.82 10.61
N ILE A 14 -9.04 -3.60 11.27
CA ILE A 14 -8.00 -4.38 10.60
C ILE A 14 -8.64 -5.36 9.61
N VAL A 15 -9.65 -6.13 10.04
CA VAL A 15 -10.35 -7.10 9.18
C VAL A 15 -10.99 -6.40 7.98
N MET A 16 -11.65 -5.26 8.21
CA MET A 16 -12.23 -4.45 7.13
C MET A 16 -11.16 -3.94 6.16
N CYS A 17 -10.01 -3.49 6.65
CA CYS A 17 -8.90 -3.02 5.83
C CYS A 17 -8.32 -4.14 4.96
N ILE A 18 -8.16 -5.35 5.51
CA ILE A 18 -7.74 -6.53 4.76
C ILE A 18 -8.73 -6.83 3.63
N ALA A 19 -10.02 -6.84 3.94
CA ALA A 19 -11.06 -7.10 2.94
C ALA A 19 -11.05 -6.05 1.82
N ILE A 20 -10.93 -4.75 2.15
CA ILE A 20 -10.82 -3.67 1.16
C ILE A 20 -9.61 -3.87 0.25
N ASN A 21 -8.45 -4.19 0.82
CA ASN A 21 -7.24 -4.41 0.04
C ASN A 21 -7.39 -5.61 -0.92
N MET A 22 -7.91 -6.74 -0.44
CA MET A 22 -8.12 -7.93 -1.26
C MET A 22 -9.11 -7.66 -2.40
N VAL A 23 -10.23 -6.99 -2.13
CA VAL A 23 -11.21 -6.65 -3.16
C VAL A 23 -10.62 -5.66 -4.18
N GLY A 24 -9.94 -4.61 -3.71
CA GLY A 24 -9.30 -3.62 -4.57
C GLY A 24 -8.22 -4.24 -5.46
N GLY A 25 -7.33 -5.03 -4.86
CA GLY A 25 -6.28 -5.77 -5.55
C GLY A 25 -6.84 -6.75 -6.58
N GLN A 26 -7.86 -7.54 -6.20
CA GLN A 26 -8.50 -8.49 -7.11
C GLN A 26 -9.12 -7.79 -8.31
N LEU A 27 -9.85 -6.69 -8.10
CA LEU A 27 -10.45 -5.92 -9.19
C LEU A 27 -9.37 -5.33 -10.12
N ALA A 28 -8.29 -4.80 -9.55
CA ALA A 28 -7.17 -4.27 -10.32
C ALA A 28 -6.50 -5.34 -11.19
N SER A 29 -6.26 -6.54 -10.62
CA SER A 29 -5.70 -7.68 -11.33
C SER A 29 -6.62 -8.20 -12.43
N MET A 30 -7.93 -8.31 -12.16
CA MET A 30 -8.92 -8.77 -13.16
C MET A 30 -9.03 -7.81 -14.34
N LEU A 31 -9.00 -6.50 -14.08
CA LEU A 31 -9.04 -5.45 -15.10
C LEU A 31 -7.66 -5.17 -15.73
N LYS A 32 -6.61 -5.85 -15.26
CA LYS A 32 -5.20 -5.64 -15.67
C LYS A 32 -4.78 -4.17 -15.62
N LEU A 33 -5.20 -3.46 -14.57
CA LEU A 33 -4.85 -2.05 -14.40
C LEU A 33 -3.35 -1.88 -14.18
N PRO A 34 -2.75 -0.76 -14.60
CA PRO A 34 -1.36 -0.41 -14.31
C PRO A 34 -1.15 0.11 -12.87
N ILE A 35 -2.15 -0.05 -11.99
CA ILE A 35 -2.15 0.32 -10.58
C ILE A 35 -2.65 -0.87 -9.75
N PHE A 36 -2.31 -0.95 -8.47
CA PHE A 36 -2.53 -2.14 -7.65
C PHE A 36 -3.75 -2.00 -6.72
N LEU A 37 -4.06 -0.78 -6.23
CA LEU A 37 -5.21 -0.49 -5.35
C LEU A 37 -5.32 -1.36 -4.07
N ASP A 38 -4.30 -2.17 -3.78
CA ASP A 38 -4.21 -3.20 -2.74
C ASP A 38 -3.76 -2.65 -1.38
N SER A 39 -3.58 -1.34 -1.29
CA SER A 39 -2.93 -0.68 -0.16
C SER A 39 -3.82 0.34 0.55
N ILE A 40 -5.07 0.54 0.10
CA ILE A 40 -6.00 1.52 0.68
C ILE A 40 -6.24 1.24 2.17
N GLY A 41 -6.62 0.00 2.49
CA GLY A 41 -6.81 -0.46 3.86
C GLY A 41 -5.52 -0.42 4.69
N THR A 42 -4.38 -0.73 4.08
CA THR A 42 -3.06 -0.63 4.74
C THR A 42 -2.75 0.81 5.16
N PHE A 43 -3.03 1.79 4.31
CA PHE A 43 -2.89 3.21 4.65
C PHE A 43 -3.87 3.63 5.75
N ILE A 44 -5.14 3.22 5.66
CA ILE A 44 -6.16 3.53 6.67
C ILE A 44 -5.72 3.01 8.05
N SER A 45 -5.35 1.74 8.15
CA SER A 45 -4.91 1.15 9.42
C SER A 45 -3.59 1.74 9.90
N ALA A 46 -2.64 2.03 9.00
CA ALA A 46 -1.39 2.69 9.35
C ALA A 46 -1.59 4.10 9.92
N ILE A 47 -2.48 4.90 9.32
CA ILE A 47 -2.76 6.28 9.75
C ILE A 47 -3.54 6.30 11.06
N LEU A 48 -4.57 5.45 11.20
CA LEU A 48 -5.46 5.48 12.36
C LEU A 48 -4.93 4.71 13.58
N LEU A 49 -4.25 3.59 13.36
CA LEU A 49 -3.80 2.67 14.41
C LEU A 49 -2.27 2.69 14.60
N GLY A 50 -1.52 3.20 13.62
CA GLY A 50 -0.08 3.39 13.67
C GLY A 50 0.73 2.39 12.82
N PRO A 51 2.06 2.57 12.73
CA PRO A 51 2.95 1.87 11.79
C PRO A 51 2.93 0.34 11.97
N TRP A 52 2.96 -0.14 13.22
CA TRP A 52 2.97 -1.57 13.49
C TRP A 52 1.68 -2.27 13.06
N ILE A 53 0.53 -1.61 13.25
CA ILE A 53 -0.75 -2.19 12.86
C ILE A 53 -0.94 -2.08 11.35
N GLY A 54 -0.51 -0.97 10.74
CA GLY A 54 -0.40 -0.85 9.28
C GLY A 54 0.42 -1.98 8.67
N MET A 55 1.62 -2.21 9.19
CA MET A 55 2.52 -3.29 8.77
C MET A 55 1.84 -4.66 8.85
N LEU A 56 1.23 -4.98 10.00
CA LEU A 56 0.52 -6.24 10.19
C LEU A 56 -0.68 -6.39 9.25
N THR A 57 -1.42 -5.30 9.00
CA THR A 57 -2.55 -5.31 8.07
C THR A 57 -2.07 -5.63 6.65
N GLY A 58 -1.01 -4.98 6.18
CA GLY A 58 -0.43 -5.24 4.87
C GLY A 58 0.13 -6.67 4.74
N LEU A 59 0.87 -7.13 5.75
CA LEU A 59 1.39 -8.50 5.82
C LEU A 59 0.26 -9.53 5.70
N LEU A 60 -0.75 -9.41 6.57
CA LEU A 60 -1.87 -10.35 6.60
C LEU A 60 -2.69 -10.31 5.31
N THR A 61 -2.87 -9.13 4.72
CA THR A 61 -3.54 -9.00 3.42
C THR A 61 -2.85 -9.86 2.37
N ASN A 62 -1.55 -9.69 2.18
CA ASN A 62 -0.83 -10.37 1.10
C ASN A 62 -0.64 -11.86 1.37
N LEU A 63 -0.50 -12.28 2.64
CA LEU A 63 -0.46 -13.71 2.98
C LEU A 63 -1.82 -14.39 2.79
N LEU A 64 -2.92 -13.75 3.18
CA LEU A 64 -4.26 -14.30 2.99
C LEU A 64 -4.64 -14.34 1.53
N TRP A 65 -4.35 -13.27 0.77
CA TRP A 65 -4.59 -13.25 -0.67
C TRP A 65 -3.72 -14.27 -1.40
N GLY A 66 -2.46 -14.37 -0.98
CA GLY A 66 -1.51 -15.42 -1.33
C GLY A 66 -2.06 -16.83 -1.23
N LEU A 67 -2.65 -17.12 -0.07
CA LEU A 67 -3.19 -18.44 0.26
C LEU A 67 -4.49 -18.77 -0.50
N LEU A 68 -5.32 -17.75 -0.77
CA LEU A 68 -6.68 -17.95 -1.27
C LEU A 68 -6.79 -17.86 -2.79
N THR A 69 -6.05 -16.96 -3.43
CA THR A 69 -6.32 -16.58 -4.83
C THR A 69 -5.07 -16.48 -5.69
N ASP A 70 -3.99 -15.87 -5.20
CA ASP A 70 -2.80 -15.59 -6.01
C ASP A 70 -1.50 -15.80 -5.22
N PRO A 71 -0.79 -16.92 -5.39
CA PRO A 71 0.47 -17.22 -4.69
C PRO A 71 1.55 -16.14 -4.87
N ILE A 72 1.52 -15.37 -5.97
CA ILE A 72 2.46 -14.27 -6.21
C ILE A 72 2.27 -13.17 -5.15
N ALA A 73 1.03 -12.89 -4.74
CA ALA A 73 0.74 -11.89 -3.72
C ALA A 73 1.44 -12.19 -2.38
N ALA A 74 1.57 -13.48 -2.02
CA ALA A 74 2.29 -13.88 -0.81
C ALA A 74 3.76 -13.43 -0.81
N ALA A 75 4.42 -13.53 -1.97
CA ALA A 75 5.82 -13.12 -2.12
C ALA A 75 6.00 -11.60 -1.97
N PHE A 76 4.96 -10.81 -2.27
CA PHE A 76 4.94 -9.37 -2.08
C PHE A 76 4.48 -8.94 -0.68
N ALA A 77 4.28 -9.85 0.27
CA ALA A 77 3.96 -9.49 1.65
C ALA A 77 4.98 -8.55 2.34
N PRO A 78 6.31 -8.71 2.14
CA PRO A 78 7.29 -7.75 2.67
C PRO A 78 7.11 -6.34 2.10
N VAL A 79 6.66 -6.20 0.86
CA VAL A 79 6.35 -4.89 0.26
C VAL A 79 5.20 -4.23 1.00
N ALA A 80 4.11 -4.96 1.25
CA ALA A 80 2.96 -4.42 1.99
C ALA A 80 3.31 -4.08 3.46
N MET A 81 4.22 -4.83 4.08
CA MET A 81 4.78 -4.47 5.40
C MET A 81 5.45 -3.10 5.39
N VAL A 82 6.32 -2.85 4.40
CA VAL A 82 7.04 -1.58 4.27
C VAL A 82 6.07 -0.43 4.04
N ILE A 83 5.04 -0.62 3.21
CA ILE A 83 3.98 0.39 3.00
C ILE A 83 3.35 0.78 4.34
N GLY A 84 2.90 -0.19 5.12
CA GLY A 84 2.23 0.05 6.40
C GLY A 84 3.13 0.72 7.44
N LEU A 85 4.41 0.32 7.50
CA LEU A 85 5.39 0.94 8.40
C LEU A 85 5.63 2.40 8.05
N VAL A 86 5.99 2.68 6.79
CA VAL A 86 6.37 4.02 6.34
C VAL A 86 5.17 4.95 6.39
N ALA A 87 4.00 4.52 5.91
CA ALA A 87 2.78 5.32 5.99
C ALA A 87 2.42 5.66 7.44
N GLY A 88 2.54 4.71 8.37
CA GLY A 88 2.19 4.94 9.77
C GLY A 88 3.19 5.85 10.50
N TRP A 89 4.47 5.81 10.15
CA TRP A 89 5.46 6.77 10.69
C TRP A 89 5.24 8.17 10.14
N LEU A 90 5.01 8.32 8.83
CA LEU A 90 4.71 9.61 8.21
C LEU A 90 3.40 10.21 8.76
N ALA A 91 2.39 9.37 9.03
CA ALA A 91 1.17 9.77 9.72
C ALA A 91 1.44 10.31 11.13
N ARG A 92 2.24 9.60 11.93
CA ARG A 92 2.64 10.07 13.27
C ARG A 92 3.43 11.38 13.22
N ALA A 93 4.22 11.59 12.16
CA ALA A 93 4.93 12.84 11.91
C ALA A 93 4.02 13.98 11.40
N GLY A 94 2.73 13.74 11.18
CA GLY A 94 1.77 14.75 10.72
C GLY A 94 1.85 15.07 9.22
N TRP A 95 2.40 14.18 8.40
CA TRP A 95 2.53 14.38 6.96
C TRP A 95 1.21 14.20 6.20
N PHE A 96 0.17 13.68 6.84
CA PHE A 96 -1.17 13.55 6.26
C PHE A 96 -2.08 14.76 6.58
N ARG A 97 -1.52 15.90 6.98
CA ARG A 97 -2.29 17.12 7.29
C ARG A 97 -2.57 18.03 6.08
N THR A 98 -1.74 17.96 5.04
CA THR A 98 -1.82 18.90 3.91
C THR A 98 -1.55 18.15 2.62
N LEU A 99 -2.26 18.51 1.54
CA LEU A 99 -2.13 17.84 0.25
C LEU A 99 -0.66 17.70 -0.26
N PRO A 100 0.21 18.73 -0.16
CA PRO A 100 1.60 18.57 -0.61
C PRO A 100 2.39 17.52 0.18
N LYS A 101 2.16 17.44 1.50
CA LYS A 101 2.81 16.44 2.36
C LYS A 101 2.25 15.02 2.12
N VAL A 102 1.00 14.90 1.70
CA VAL A 102 0.38 13.63 1.28
C VAL A 102 0.96 13.14 -0.04
N ILE A 103 1.17 14.04 -1.00
CA ILE A 103 1.85 13.69 -2.26
C ILE A 103 3.30 13.27 -1.96
N ALA A 104 4.01 14.05 -1.13
CA ALA A 104 5.37 13.72 -0.72
C ALA A 104 5.44 12.40 0.06
N SER A 105 4.45 12.07 0.88
CA SER A 105 4.41 10.78 1.58
C SER A 105 4.22 9.62 0.60
N GLY A 106 3.37 9.78 -0.42
CA GLY A 106 3.25 8.84 -1.54
C GLY A 106 4.60 8.56 -2.20
N VAL A 107 5.36 9.61 -2.54
CA VAL A 107 6.70 9.49 -3.14
C VAL A 107 7.67 8.73 -2.23
N ILE A 108 7.73 9.08 -0.95
CA ILE A 108 8.63 8.43 0.02
C ILE A 108 8.28 6.94 0.18
N ILE A 109 6.99 6.63 0.25
CA ILE A 109 6.51 5.25 0.35
C ILE A 109 6.89 4.47 -0.91
N THR A 110 6.71 5.05 -2.10
CA THR A 110 7.13 4.42 -3.36
C THR A 110 8.63 4.14 -3.39
N LEU A 111 9.47 5.09 -2.98
CA LEU A 111 10.92 4.88 -2.94
C LEU A 111 11.28 3.73 -1.98
N ALA A 112 10.70 3.73 -0.77
CA ALA A 112 10.96 2.66 0.21
C ALA A 112 10.51 1.29 -0.29
N VAL A 113 9.34 1.22 -0.94
CA VAL A 113 8.78 -0.02 -1.49
C VAL A 113 9.59 -0.51 -2.69
N THR A 114 10.02 0.38 -3.57
CA THR A 114 10.78 0.02 -4.78
C THR A 114 12.05 -0.73 -4.44
N LEU A 115 12.74 -0.34 -3.36
CA LEU A 115 13.95 -1.03 -2.89
C LEU A 115 13.72 -2.50 -2.53
N VAL A 116 12.49 -2.86 -2.14
CA VAL A 116 12.11 -4.23 -1.80
C VAL A 116 11.42 -4.93 -2.98
N ALA A 117 10.55 -4.22 -3.69
CA ALA A 117 9.75 -4.76 -4.79
C ALA A 117 10.59 -5.10 -6.02
N VAL A 118 11.60 -4.29 -6.36
CA VAL A 118 12.42 -4.52 -7.56
C VAL A 118 13.24 -5.81 -7.44
N PRO A 119 14.03 -6.06 -6.38
CA PRO A 119 14.75 -7.33 -6.23
C PRO A 119 13.83 -8.55 -6.17
N LEU A 120 12.70 -8.44 -5.47
CA LEU A 120 11.72 -9.53 -5.41
C LEU A 120 11.17 -9.86 -6.80
N ARG A 121 10.81 -8.85 -7.59
CA ARG A 121 10.26 -9.04 -8.93
C ARG A 121 11.29 -9.57 -9.91
N THR A 122 12.53 -9.09 -9.86
CA THR A 122 13.59 -9.50 -10.79
C THR A 122 14.11 -10.90 -10.46
N TRP A 123 14.39 -11.20 -9.19
CA TRP A 123 15.00 -12.48 -8.81
C TRP A 123 14.01 -13.62 -8.70
N LEU A 124 12.80 -13.37 -8.19
CA LEU A 124 11.83 -14.44 -7.93
C LEU A 124 10.93 -14.71 -9.14
N PHE A 125 10.68 -13.69 -9.96
CA PHE A 125 9.68 -13.75 -11.04
C PHE A 125 10.23 -13.37 -12.42
N GLY A 126 11.53 -13.10 -12.55
CA GLY A 126 12.15 -12.76 -13.83
C GLY A 126 11.56 -11.51 -14.51
N GLY A 127 10.94 -10.61 -13.73
CA GLY A 127 10.29 -9.40 -14.24
C GLY A 127 8.80 -9.53 -14.57
N VAL A 128 8.24 -10.74 -14.64
CA VAL A 128 6.84 -10.99 -15.06
C VAL A 128 6.01 -11.50 -13.88
N THR A 129 4.93 -10.80 -13.55
CA THR A 129 4.15 -11.02 -12.31
C THR A 129 2.66 -11.26 -12.53
N GLY A 130 2.19 -11.26 -13.78
CA GLY A 130 0.77 -11.27 -14.15
C GLY A 130 0.07 -9.91 -13.99
N SER A 131 0.79 -8.83 -13.69
CA SER A 131 0.22 -7.50 -13.44
C SER A 131 0.13 -6.65 -14.71
N GLY A 132 -0.77 -5.67 -14.74
CA GLY A 132 -0.86 -4.71 -15.85
C GLY A 132 0.45 -3.94 -16.10
N ALA A 133 1.29 -3.80 -15.07
CA ALA A 133 2.63 -3.23 -15.18
C ALA A 133 3.58 -4.09 -16.04
N ASP A 134 3.36 -5.40 -16.18
CA ASP A 134 4.21 -6.27 -17.01
C ASP A 134 4.17 -5.91 -18.49
N LEU A 135 3.03 -5.40 -19.01
CA LEU A 135 2.92 -4.94 -20.39
C LEU A 135 3.91 -3.79 -20.67
N PHE A 136 4.07 -2.91 -19.68
CA PHE A 136 4.93 -1.76 -19.78
C PHE A 136 6.41 -2.15 -19.56
N VAL A 137 6.69 -3.15 -18.71
CA VAL A 137 8.02 -3.76 -18.59
C VAL A 137 8.44 -4.41 -19.90
N ALA A 138 7.55 -5.20 -20.52
CA ALA A 138 7.83 -5.90 -21.77
C ALA A 138 8.07 -4.91 -22.93
N TRP A 139 7.32 -3.81 -22.98
CA TRP A 139 7.53 -2.74 -23.95
C TRP A 139 8.85 -1.99 -23.74
N MET A 140 9.25 -1.71 -22.50
CA MET A 140 10.55 -1.10 -22.22
C MET A 140 11.72 -2.05 -22.55
N HIS A 141 11.57 -3.34 -22.26
CA HIS A 141 12.58 -4.34 -22.58
C HIS A 141 12.78 -4.51 -24.09
N SER A 142 11.70 -4.44 -24.89
CA SER A 142 11.79 -4.53 -26.35
C SER A 142 12.45 -3.30 -27.00
N MET A 143 12.57 -2.18 -26.28
CA MET A 143 13.33 -1.00 -26.70
C MET A 143 14.84 -1.09 -26.43
N GLY A 144 15.35 -2.25 -26.00
CA GLY A 144 16.79 -2.51 -25.85
C GLY A 144 17.38 -2.12 -24.49
N GLN A 145 16.56 -1.81 -23.49
CA GLN A 145 17.01 -1.60 -22.12
C GLN A 145 17.23 -2.93 -21.38
N ASN A 146 18.23 -2.94 -20.49
CA ASN A 146 18.45 -4.08 -19.60
C ASN A 146 17.16 -4.40 -18.82
N LEU A 147 16.86 -5.69 -18.63
CA LEU A 147 15.64 -6.15 -17.97
C LEU A 147 15.43 -5.48 -16.59
N VAL A 148 16.52 -5.31 -15.83
CA VAL A 148 16.51 -4.66 -14.52
C VAL A 148 16.14 -3.17 -14.60
N GLU A 149 16.64 -2.45 -15.60
CA GLU A 149 16.31 -1.02 -15.81
C GLU A 149 14.86 -0.85 -16.26
N SER A 150 14.40 -1.69 -17.19
CA SER A 150 13.00 -1.72 -17.66
C SER A 150 12.02 -2.01 -16.53
N VAL A 151 12.36 -3.00 -15.68
CA VAL A 151 11.58 -3.33 -14.49
C VAL A 151 11.62 -2.17 -13.50
N ALA A 152 12.79 -1.60 -13.22
CA ALA A 152 12.93 -0.51 -12.24
C ALA A 152 12.10 0.72 -12.63
N VAL A 153 12.20 1.20 -13.87
CA VAL A 153 11.46 2.40 -14.34
C VAL A 153 9.96 2.16 -14.32
N THR A 154 9.52 0.99 -14.79
CA THR A 154 8.10 0.66 -14.86
C THR A 154 7.49 0.42 -13.48
N VAL A 155 8.18 -0.33 -12.63
CA VAL A 155 7.77 -0.58 -11.25
C VAL A 155 7.74 0.73 -10.49
N LEU A 156 8.75 1.60 -10.65
CA LEU A 156 8.75 2.93 -10.06
C LEU A 156 7.54 3.74 -10.51
N GLY A 157 7.31 3.85 -11.83
CA GLY A 157 6.19 4.65 -12.37
C GLY A 157 4.84 4.15 -11.88
N ALA A 158 4.57 2.85 -12.01
CA ALA A 158 3.31 2.24 -11.61
C ALA A 158 3.08 2.37 -10.08
N ASN A 159 4.10 2.06 -9.27
CA ASN A 159 4.00 2.23 -7.82
C ASN A 159 3.93 3.70 -7.40
N LEU A 160 4.55 4.61 -8.14
CA LEU A 160 4.50 6.05 -7.83
C LEU A 160 3.07 6.56 -7.99
N VAL A 161 2.48 6.31 -9.15
CA VAL A 161 1.10 6.70 -9.44
C VAL A 161 0.15 6.04 -8.44
N ASP A 162 0.28 4.72 -8.23
CA ASP A 162 -0.56 3.96 -7.30
C ASP A 162 -0.49 4.50 -5.86
N LYS A 163 0.71 4.72 -5.30
CA LYS A 163 0.84 5.15 -3.90
C LYS A 163 0.47 6.61 -3.69
N ILE A 164 0.71 7.49 -4.67
CA ILE A 164 0.23 8.88 -4.59
C ILE A 164 -1.30 8.92 -4.64
N LEU A 165 -1.91 8.21 -5.60
CA LEU A 165 -3.37 8.14 -5.70
C LEU A 165 -3.99 7.53 -4.45
N THR A 166 -3.45 6.41 -3.97
CA THR A 166 -3.90 5.76 -2.73
C THR A 166 -3.79 6.69 -1.54
N ALA A 167 -2.66 7.41 -1.39
CA ALA A 167 -2.47 8.37 -0.30
C ALA A 167 -3.50 9.51 -0.34
N ILE A 168 -3.78 10.06 -1.53
CA ILE A 168 -4.79 11.11 -1.73
C ILE A 168 -6.19 10.59 -1.41
N VAL A 169 -6.57 9.42 -1.95
CA VAL A 169 -7.88 8.80 -1.71
C VAL A 169 -8.09 8.60 -0.21
N VAL A 170 -7.12 7.99 0.48
CA VAL A 170 -7.22 7.75 1.92
C VAL A 170 -7.28 9.07 2.69
N TRP A 171 -6.50 10.08 2.30
CA TRP A 171 -6.53 11.39 2.92
C TRP A 171 -7.90 12.06 2.81
N VAL A 172 -8.52 12.02 1.63
CA VAL A 172 -9.88 12.53 1.39
C VAL A 172 -10.90 11.75 2.21
N LEU A 173 -10.86 10.41 2.17
CA LEU A 173 -11.77 9.55 2.92
C LEU A 173 -11.72 9.85 4.43
N LEU A 174 -10.51 9.91 5.00
CA LEU A 174 -10.33 10.18 6.43
C LEU A 174 -10.77 11.60 6.83
N ARG A 175 -10.72 12.58 5.92
CA ARG A 175 -11.22 13.93 6.20
C ARG A 175 -12.75 14.04 6.18
N GLN A 176 -13.39 13.25 5.33
CA GLN A 176 -14.85 13.20 5.23
C GLN A 176 -15.50 12.46 6.40
N LEU A 177 -14.74 11.61 7.14
CA LEU A 177 -15.28 10.89 8.29
C LEU A 177 -15.68 11.83 9.45
N PRO A 178 -16.85 11.60 10.08
CA PRO A 178 -17.28 12.34 11.26
C PRO A 178 -16.26 12.24 12.39
N GLN A 179 -16.08 13.36 13.11
CA GLN A 179 -15.18 13.41 14.27
C GLN A 179 -15.52 12.41 15.36
N ARG A 180 -16.80 12.05 15.50
CA ARG A 180 -17.26 11.04 16.45
C ARG A 180 -16.62 9.68 16.15
N THR A 181 -16.64 9.24 14.90
CA THR A 181 -16.04 7.98 14.44
C THR A 181 -14.53 7.97 14.61
N LEU A 182 -13.88 9.08 14.24
CA LEU A 182 -12.44 9.22 14.31
C LEU A 182 -11.93 9.14 15.76
N ARG A 183 -12.58 9.81 16.72
CA ARG A 183 -12.15 9.88 18.14
C ARG A 183 -12.01 8.51 18.82
N HIS A 184 -12.61 7.46 18.27
CA HIS A 184 -12.41 6.09 18.77
C HIS A 184 -11.00 5.53 18.47
N PHE A 185 -10.23 6.18 17.59
CA PHE A 185 -8.91 5.76 17.17
C PHE A 185 -7.80 6.69 17.70
N PRO A 186 -6.63 6.14 18.06
CA PRO A 186 -5.54 6.91 18.66
C PRO A 186 -4.83 7.85 17.67
N GLY A 187 -4.83 7.58 16.36
CA GLY A 187 -4.11 8.33 15.33
C GLY A 187 -4.83 9.57 14.75
N THR A 188 -5.90 10.05 15.38
CA THR A 188 -6.77 11.09 14.80
C THR A 188 -6.10 12.43 14.49
N THR A 189 -5.06 12.79 15.24
CA THR A 189 -4.30 14.03 15.05
C THR A 189 -3.34 14.00 13.86
N ALA A 190 -3.21 12.85 13.19
CA ALA A 190 -2.34 12.69 12.02
C ALA A 190 -2.90 13.34 10.74
N VAL A 191 -4.22 13.48 10.64
CA VAL A 191 -4.92 13.93 9.41
C VAL A 191 -5.42 15.38 9.51
N ARG A 192 -5.55 15.90 10.74
CA ARG A 192 -6.02 17.25 11.05
C ARG A 192 -4.93 18.10 11.66
#